data_AF-A0A842SF31-F1
#
_entry.id   AF-A0A842SF31-F1
#
_cell.length_a   1.000
_cell.length_b   1.000
_cell.length_c   1.000
_cell.angle_alpha   90.00
_cell.angle_beta   90.00
_cell.angle_gamma   90.00
#
_symmetry.space_group_name_H-M   'P 1'
#
loop_
_entity.id
_entity.type
_entity.pdbx_description
1 polymer ?
#
loop_
_entity_poly.entity_id
_entity_poly.type
_entity_poly.pdbx_seq_one_letter_code
_entity_poly.pdbx_strand_id
1 'polypeptide(L)'
;MIDYSDKKIHEVECSFCNEKITCPEDMLDSDKHACYSCFNELKDKLSEDEKSKIHVDMPMSDMADMLLDTMIEIAYPEFWKENKSKIIQMSKKEIAEEMFAAGASAVVEMMMHAHENPEDVFS
;
A
#
# COMPACT_ATOMS: atom_id res chain seq x y z
N MET A 1 -6.72 -5.64 -14.41
CA MET A 1 -6.11 -4.83 -15.48
C MET A 1 -6.31 -3.40 -15.05
N ILE A 2 -5.24 -2.66 -14.79
CA ILE A 2 -5.34 -1.25 -14.38
C ILE A 2 -5.80 -0.47 -15.61
N ASP A 3 -6.95 0.18 -15.52
CA ASP A 3 -7.44 1.11 -16.53
C ASP A 3 -7.11 2.53 -16.04
N TYR A 4 -6.04 3.12 -16.59
CA TYR A 4 -5.62 4.50 -16.36
C TYR A 4 -6.39 5.47 -17.28
N SER A 5 -7.64 5.17 -17.60
CA SER A 5 -8.32 5.74 -18.77
C SER A 5 -8.62 7.23 -18.71
N ASP A 6 -8.53 7.90 -17.55
CA ASP A 6 -8.86 9.33 -17.44
C ASP A 6 -7.83 10.26 -16.76
N LYS A 7 -6.70 9.75 -16.25
CA LYS A 7 -5.61 10.63 -15.75
C LYS A 7 -4.46 10.64 -16.73
N LYS A 8 -4.03 11.83 -17.19
CA LYS A 8 -2.81 11.92 -18.00
C LYS A 8 -1.61 11.53 -17.15
N ILE A 9 -0.83 10.60 -17.68
CA ILE A 9 0.40 10.14 -17.10
C ILE A 9 1.56 10.80 -17.84
N HIS A 10 2.51 11.32 -17.08
CA HIS A 10 3.73 11.94 -17.59
C HIS A 10 4.95 11.13 -17.17
N GLU A 11 5.90 10.97 -18.09
CA GLU A 11 7.24 10.49 -17.74
C GLU A 11 8.05 11.68 -17.20
N VAL A 12 8.54 11.55 -15.97
CA VAL A 12 9.46 12.52 -15.34
C VAL A 12 10.73 11.79 -14.90
N GLU A 13 11.79 12.54 -14.59
CA GLU A 13 13.06 11.97 -14.14
C GLU A 13 13.13 11.96 -12.61
N CYS A 14 13.60 10.86 -12.03
CA CYS A 14 13.92 10.75 -10.62
C CYS A 14 15.00 11.79 -10.27
N SER A 15 14.74 12.62 -9.26
CA SER A 15 15.63 13.69 -8.79
C SER A 15 16.96 13.19 -8.20
N PHE A 16 17.14 11.87 -8.03
CA PHE A 16 18.29 11.26 -7.38
C PHE A 16 19.15 10.42 -8.33
N CYS A 17 18.54 9.61 -9.19
CA CYS A 17 19.23 8.73 -10.15
C CYS A 17 19.01 9.09 -11.62
N ASN A 18 18.11 10.04 -11.92
CA ASN A 18 17.67 10.43 -13.26
C ASN A 18 17.00 9.30 -14.08
N GLU A 19 16.57 8.21 -13.44
CA GLU A 19 15.73 7.21 -14.10
C GLU A 19 14.35 7.77 -14.41
N LYS A 20 13.76 7.33 -15.53
CA LYS A 20 12.40 7.72 -15.91
C LYS A 20 11.39 7.02 -15.00
N ILE A 21 10.47 7.80 -14.46
CA ILE A 21 9.39 7.34 -13.59
C ILE A 21 8.04 7.89 -14.03
N THR A 22 6.99 7.23 -13.56
CA THR A 22 5.60 7.53 -13.88
C THR A 22 5.03 8.54 -12.88
N CYS A 23 4.54 9.67 -13.36
CA CYS A 23 3.90 10.69 -12.53
C CYS A 23 2.52 11.06 -13.09
N PRO A 24 1.46 11.01 -12.27
CA PRO A 24 0.16 11.51 -12.69
C PRO A 24 0.16 13.05 -12.75
N GLU A 25 -0.67 13.63 -13.63
CA GLU A 25 -0.73 15.08 -13.91
C GLU A 25 -1.00 15.93 -12.64
N ASP A 26 -1.72 15.38 -11.66
CA ASP A 26 -2.04 16.01 -10.37
C ASP A 26 -0.84 16.10 -9.41
N MET A 27 0.21 15.31 -9.62
CA MET A 27 1.41 15.25 -8.76
C MET A 27 2.67 15.82 -9.42
N LEU A 28 2.54 16.41 -10.62
CA LEU A 28 3.64 17.06 -11.32
C LEU A 28 4.24 18.24 -10.54
N ASP A 29 3.40 18.94 -9.76
CA ASP A 29 3.80 20.09 -8.94
C ASP A 29 4.54 19.70 -7.64
N SER A 30 4.80 18.41 -7.42
CA SER A 30 5.60 17.95 -6.28
C SER A 30 7.02 18.53 -6.34
N ASP A 31 7.57 18.91 -5.18
CA ASP A 31 8.90 19.52 -5.09
C ASP A 31 10.00 18.60 -5.65
N LYS A 32 9.81 17.28 -5.52
CA LYS A 32 10.73 16.25 -6.06
C LYS A 32 9.96 15.00 -6.49
N HIS A 33 10.56 14.28 -7.41
CA HIS A 33 10.09 13.00 -7.91
C HIS A 33 11.16 11.94 -7.66
N ALA A 34 10.79 10.81 -7.07
CA ALA A 34 11.74 9.74 -6.73
C ALA A 34 11.24 8.39 -7.24
N CYS A 35 12.13 7.57 -7.80
CA CYS A 35 11.84 6.15 -7.91
C CYS A 35 11.81 5.52 -6.51
N TYR A 36 11.04 4.44 -6.35
CA TYR A 36 10.90 3.75 -5.08
C TYR A 36 12.23 3.35 -4.44
N SER A 37 13.20 2.89 -5.23
CA SER A 37 14.52 2.47 -4.74
C SER A 37 15.27 3.64 -4.08
N CYS A 38 15.38 4.79 -4.76
CA CYS A 38 16.02 5.97 -4.19
C CYS A 38 15.28 6.50 -2.96
N PHE A 39 13.94 6.49 -2.99
CA PHE A 39 13.17 6.91 -1.82
C PHE A 39 13.43 5.98 -0.63
N ASN A 40 13.44 4.66 -0.84
CA ASN A 40 13.63 3.69 0.23
C ASN A 40 15.01 3.78 0.90
N GLU A 41 16.07 4.12 0.15
CA GLU A 41 17.42 4.35 0.70
C GLU A 41 17.56 5.67 1.47
N LEU A 42 16.72 6.66 1.14
CA LEU A 42 16.79 8.00 1.67
C LEU A 42 15.76 8.29 2.76
N LYS A 43 14.67 7.52 2.84
CA LYS A 43 13.53 7.79 3.74
C LYS A 43 13.97 7.97 5.20
N ASP A 44 14.95 7.21 5.69
CA ASP A 44 15.41 7.31 7.09
C ASP A 44 16.26 8.55 7.36
N LYS A 45 16.72 9.23 6.31
CA LYS A 45 17.53 10.47 6.36
C LYS A 45 16.70 11.73 6.11
N LEU A 46 15.47 11.57 5.64
CA LEU A 46 14.54 12.65 5.34
C LEU A 46 13.62 12.90 6.54
N SER A 47 13.33 14.17 6.80
CA SER A 47 12.25 14.52 7.74
C SER A 47 10.87 14.18 7.17
N GLU A 48 9.85 14.05 8.02
CA GLU A 48 8.47 13.81 7.57
C GLU A 48 7.95 14.94 6.66
N ASP A 49 8.33 16.18 6.95
CA ASP A 49 8.02 17.35 6.13
C ASP A 49 8.68 17.28 4.74
N GLU A 50 9.85 16.64 4.61
CA GLU A 50 10.48 16.41 3.32
C GLU A 50 9.85 15.22 2.58
N LYS A 51 9.50 14.15 3.29
CA LYS A 51 8.83 12.97 2.70
C LYS A 51 7.49 13.34 2.07
N SER A 52 6.70 14.16 2.75
CA SER A 52 5.37 14.59 2.28
C SER A 52 5.37 15.42 0.99
N LYS A 53 6.54 15.88 0.53
CA LYS A 53 6.70 16.69 -0.69
C LYS A 53 7.33 15.92 -1.85
N ILE A 54 7.57 14.62 -1.67
CA ILE A 54 8.19 13.76 -2.69
C ILE A 54 7.11 12.85 -3.27
N HIS A 55 6.88 12.97 -4.58
CA HIS A 55 6.15 11.95 -5.32
C HIS A 55 7.05 10.73 -5.50
N VAL A 56 6.53 9.54 -5.15
CA VAL A 56 7.26 8.28 -5.29
C VAL A 56 6.55 7.39 -6.29
N ASP A 57 7.24 7.04 -7.37
CA ASP A 57 6.76 6.01 -8.29
C ASP A 57 7.01 4.64 -7.68
N MET A 58 5.97 4.06 -7.08
CA MET A 58 6.00 2.78 -6.37
C MET A 58 5.20 1.72 -7.13
N PRO A 59 5.81 0.56 -7.44
CA PRO A 59 5.08 -0.59 -7.94
C PRO A 59 4.02 -1.07 -6.93
N MET A 60 2.85 -1.48 -7.42
CA MET A 60 1.77 -2.00 -6.56
C MET A 60 2.17 -3.22 -5.73
N SER A 61 3.11 -4.05 -6.22
CA SER A 61 3.66 -5.16 -5.45
C SER A 61 4.32 -4.67 -4.17
N ASP A 62 5.09 -3.60 -4.27
CA ASP A 62 5.91 -3.08 -3.19
C ASP A 62 5.05 -2.30 -2.18
N MET A 63 3.96 -1.69 -2.64
CA MET A 63 2.94 -1.08 -1.79
C MET A 63 2.22 -2.13 -0.94
N ALA A 64 1.89 -3.29 -1.52
CA ALA A 64 1.23 -4.37 -0.79
C ALA A 64 2.14 -4.92 0.32
N ASP A 65 3.42 -5.12 0.03
CA ASP A 65 4.41 -5.57 1.02
C ASP A 65 4.55 -4.55 2.17
N MET A 66 4.64 -3.25 1.86
CA MET A 66 4.72 -2.20 2.87
C MET A 66 3.47 -2.15 3.77
N LEU A 67 2.28 -2.33 3.19
CA LEU A 67 1.03 -2.38 3.94
C LEU A 67 1.00 -3.60 4.89
N LEU A 68 1.44 -4.76 4.39
CA LEU A 68 1.52 -5.98 5.19
C LEU A 68 2.51 -5.84 6.35
N ASP A 69 3.69 -5.27 6.09
CA ASP A 69 4.69 -5.00 7.12
C ASP A 69 4.12 -4.07 8.20
N THR A 70 3.44 -3.00 7.80
CA THR A 70 2.77 -2.06 8.73
C THR A 70 1.70 -2.78 9.56
N MET A 71 0.88 -3.63 8.94
CA MET A 71 -0.11 -4.43 9.67
C MET A 71 0.53 -5.39 10.68
N ILE A 72 1.65 -6.02 10.32
CA ILE A 72 2.37 -6.96 11.20
C ILE A 72 3.05 -6.23 12.35
N GLU A 73 3.66 -5.07 12.10
CA GLU A 73 4.42 -4.35 13.12
C GLU A 73 3.54 -3.54 14.08
N ILE A 74 2.45 -2.96 13.57
CA ILE A 74 1.61 -2.04 14.34
C ILE A 74 0.32 -2.70 14.80
N ALA A 75 -0.47 -3.24 13.86
CA ALA A 75 -1.82 -3.72 14.17
C ALA A 75 -1.83 -5.12 14.83
N TYR A 76 -0.94 -6.02 14.40
CA TYR A 76 -0.90 -7.39 14.90
C TYR A 76 -0.57 -7.50 16.40
N PRO A 77 0.37 -6.73 16.98
CA PRO A 77 0.63 -6.78 18.43
C PRO A 77 -0.60 -6.41 19.27
N GLU A 78 -1.35 -5.40 18.85
CA GLU A 78 -2.59 -4.98 19.52
C GLU A 78 -3.67 -6.06 19.38
N PHE A 79 -3.91 -6.53 18.15
CA PHE A 79 -4.82 -7.63 17.88
C PHE A 79 -4.49 -8.86 18.73
N TRP A 80 -3.21 -9.24 18.79
CA TRP A 80 -2.74 -10.38 19.57
C TRP A 80 -2.98 -10.17 21.06
N LYS A 81 -2.66 -8.98 21.60
CA LYS A 81 -2.90 -8.67 23.02
C LYS A 81 -4.37 -8.86 23.41
N GLU A 82 -5.30 -8.46 22.55
CA GLU A 82 -6.73 -8.54 22.81
C GLU A 82 -7.30 -9.95 22.60
N ASN A 83 -6.84 -10.66 21.56
CA ASN A 83 -7.50 -11.89 21.09
C ASN A 83 -6.73 -13.17 21.45
N LYS A 84 -5.50 -13.08 21.98
CA LYS A 84 -4.65 -14.24 22.27
C LYS A 84 -5.34 -15.33 23.09
N SER A 85 -6.06 -14.96 24.15
CA SER A 85 -6.73 -15.94 25.01
C SER A 85 -7.78 -16.76 24.26
N LYS A 86 -8.57 -16.10 23.40
CA LYS A 86 -9.55 -16.72 22.52
C LYS A 86 -8.88 -17.61 21.48
N ILE A 87 -7.85 -17.10 20.81
CA ILE A 87 -7.13 -17.85 19.75
C ILE A 87 -6.47 -19.11 20.31
N ILE A 88 -5.84 -19.06 21.49
CA ILE A 88 -5.18 -20.21 22.11
C ILE A 88 -6.17 -21.31 22.48
N GLN A 89 -7.43 -20.96 22.75
CA GLN A 89 -8.48 -21.94 23.07
C GLN A 89 -9.06 -22.64 21.84
N MET A 90 -8.84 -22.10 20.65
CA MET A 90 -9.31 -22.67 19.39
C MET A 90 -8.42 -23.83 18.94
N SER A 91 -9.03 -24.82 18.31
CA SER A 91 -8.29 -25.86 17.60
C SER A 91 -7.60 -25.28 16.37
N LYS A 92 -6.54 -25.95 15.90
CA LYS A 92 -5.85 -25.56 14.64
C LYS A 92 -6.80 -25.49 13.44
N LYS A 93 -7.83 -26.35 13.44
CA LYS A 93 -8.85 -26.37 12.39
C LYS A 93 -9.72 -25.10 12.45
N GLU A 94 -10.22 -24.74 13.63
CA GLU A 94 -11.03 -23.54 13.81
C GLU A 94 -10.25 -22.26 13.49
N ILE A 95 -8.96 -22.20 13.87
CA ILE A 95 -8.10 -21.06 13.50
C ILE A 95 -7.98 -20.97 11.97
N ALA A 96 -7.74 -22.10 11.29
CA ALA A 96 -7.62 -22.10 9.84
C ALA A 96 -8.94 -21.71 9.15
N GLU A 97 -10.08 -22.20 9.65
CA GLU A 97 -11.41 -21.87 9.12
C GLU A 97 -11.75 -20.39 9.30
N GLU A 98 -11.48 -19.81 10.47
CA GLU A 98 -11.73 -18.39 10.75
C GLU A 98 -10.82 -17.47 9.91
N MET A 99 -9.52 -17.78 9.82
CA MET A 99 -8.59 -17.01 9.00
C MET A 99 -8.94 -17.09 7.50
N PHE A 100 -9.34 -18.27 7.02
CA PHE A 100 -9.78 -18.46 5.65
C PHE A 100 -11.07 -17.69 5.37
N ALA A 101 -12.06 -17.77 6.26
CA ALA A 101 -13.32 -17.06 6.12
C ALA A 101 -13.08 -15.54 6.10
N ALA A 102 -12.28 -15.01 7.02
CA ALA A 102 -11.93 -13.59 7.06
C ALA A 102 -11.24 -13.13 5.76
N GLY A 103 -10.25 -13.90 5.27
CA GLY A 103 -9.58 -13.60 4.00
C GLY A 103 -10.51 -13.66 2.79
N ALA A 104 -11.38 -14.67 2.72
CA ALA A 104 -12.36 -14.80 1.64
C ALA A 104 -13.38 -13.64 1.66
N SER A 105 -13.88 -13.27 2.84
CA SER A 105 -14.77 -12.12 3.01
C SER A 105 -14.13 -10.82 2.55
N ALA A 106 -12.88 -10.56 2.95
CA ALA A 106 -12.16 -9.37 2.51
C ALA A 106 -12.01 -9.30 0.98
N VAL A 107 -11.67 -10.42 0.33
CA VAL A 107 -11.57 -10.47 -1.15
C VAL A 107 -12.93 -10.22 -1.81
N VAL A 108 -14.01 -10.82 -1.29
CA VAL A 108 -15.36 -10.59 -1.84
C VAL A 108 -15.77 -9.13 -1.67
N GLU A 109 -15.53 -8.53 -0.51
CA GLU A 109 -15.79 -7.12 -0.24
C GLU A 109 -15.01 -6.20 -1.19
N MET A 110 -13.72 -6.46 -1.40
CA MET A 110 -12.91 -5.73 -2.39
C MET A 110 -13.47 -5.87 -3.81
N MET A 111 -13.91 -7.06 -4.20
CA MET A 111 -14.52 -7.28 -5.52
C MET A 111 -15.86 -6.55 -5.66
N MET A 112 -16.68 -6.50 -4.61
CA MET A 112 -17.94 -5.78 -4.60
C MET A 112 -17.72 -4.27 -4.66
N HIS A 113 -16.79 -3.73 -3.87
CA HIS A 113 -16.42 -2.31 -3.93
C HIS A 113 -15.86 -1.93 -5.30
N ALA A 114 -15.03 -2.78 -5.91
CA ALA A 114 -14.54 -2.57 -7.27
C ALA A 114 -15.63 -2.62 -8.33
N HIS A 115 -16.74 -3.29 -8.06
CA HIS A 115 -17.88 -3.34 -8.96
C HIS A 115 -18.80 -2.12 -8.80
N GLU A 116 -19.02 -1.66 -7.57
CA GLU A 116 -19.94 -0.56 -7.25
C GLU A 116 -19.32 0.82 -7.45
N ASN A 117 -18.04 0.99 -7.10
CA ASN A 117 -17.29 2.24 -7.26
C ASN A 117 -15.90 1.91 -7.85
N PRO A 118 -15.79 1.68 -9.17
CA PRO A 118 -14.53 1.31 -9.80
C PRO A 118 -13.42 2.36 -9.60
N GLU A 119 -13.77 3.60 -9.23
CA GLU A 119 -12.85 4.72 -8.99
C GLU A 119 -12.35 4.82 -7.53
N ASP A 120 -13.05 4.22 -6.54
CA ASP A 120 -12.76 4.41 -5.11
C ASP A 120 -11.91 3.30 -4.47
N VAL A 121 -11.59 2.24 -5.21
CA VAL A 121 -10.82 1.11 -4.65
C VAL A 121 -9.38 1.53 -4.29
N PHE A 122 -8.91 2.69 -4.79
CA PHE A 122 -7.52 3.12 -4.68
C PHE A 122 -7.33 4.63 -4.49
N SER A 123 -8.33 5.37 -4.00
CA SER A 123 -8.21 6.78 -3.59
C SER A 123 -7.58 6.94 -2.21
#